data_AF-A0A1I5Z532-F1
#
_entry.id   AF-A0A1I5Z532-F1
#
_cell.length_a   1.000
_cell.length_b   1.000
_cell.length_c   1.000
_cell.angle_alpha   90.00
_cell.angle_beta   90.00
_cell.angle_gamma   90.00
#
_symmetry.space_group_name_H-M   'P 1'
#
loop_
_entity.id
_entity.type
_entity.pdbx_description
1 polymer ?
#
loop_
_entity_poly.entity_id
_entity_poly.type
_entity_poly.pdbx_seq_one_letter_code
_entity_poly.pdbx_strand_id
1 'polypeptide(L)'
;MNKPSKQLLTILHGLLMLLWVLNGGSVLAAVERNTVYIAFIVVLMLLFVLRQPKLKQSVVTALGYSLIIVIICLCIVYIFSIKPQDIMQYIFQLIQFFIQGMFCVYIFSVFTYQKFIKIFYRLLIFVRLHAFVSAILFLILPFLFSINMGNDFTGFQARSFLYLFYMRADEYSFSLFGIPFTRNQGLFWEPGVLQFYLNLFLYFQLYVFKTKNFYILLTIATIISTYSTTAYGIMIIVLFGFLIRRIKKNPILILPIILVGALLFVPLLQANLENKFEGEHQTSSAVRLYDLVQQIFVIKDNFFTGVGIDDQQYMRIRVKYGLPEYLQSILGYNELERGSSNSILFILATMGVFIGGLWIYAYTKQCLIKEKRGLLTFLLVIGVMAEPLLLKPFFITFIISGLMILAAKFQRKGKQSLWQGSNLDLTAINPASISKT
;
A
#
# COMPACT_ATOMS: atom_id res chain seq x y z
N MET A 1 -19.99 -34.16 -3.15
CA MET A 1 -20.30 -32.73 -3.38
C MET A 1 -20.12 -32.42 -4.85
N ASN A 2 -21.16 -31.87 -5.52
CA ASN A 2 -21.05 -31.40 -6.90
C ASN A 2 -20.00 -30.29 -6.99
N LYS A 3 -19.17 -30.30 -8.06
CA LYS A 3 -18.18 -29.23 -8.26
C LYS A 3 -18.91 -27.89 -8.41
N PRO A 4 -18.49 -26.84 -7.69
CA PRO A 4 -19.12 -25.52 -7.80
C PRO A 4 -19.01 -25.00 -9.24
N SER A 5 -19.98 -24.20 -9.66
CA SER A 5 -19.96 -23.61 -10.99
C SER A 5 -18.71 -22.74 -11.19
N LYS A 6 -18.17 -22.71 -12.42
CA LYS A 6 -17.00 -21.88 -12.75
C LYS A 6 -17.26 -20.39 -12.52
N GLN A 7 -18.52 -19.96 -12.68
CA GLN A 7 -18.95 -18.58 -12.42
C GLN A 7 -18.85 -18.23 -10.93
N LEU A 8 -19.37 -19.09 -10.03
CA LEU A 8 -19.28 -18.87 -8.59
C LEU A 8 -17.83 -18.72 -8.12
N LEU A 9 -16.93 -19.61 -8.58
CA LEU A 9 -15.52 -19.52 -8.23
C LEU A 9 -14.86 -18.22 -8.71
N THR A 10 -15.27 -17.72 -9.88
CA THR A 10 -14.73 -16.48 -10.45
C THR A 10 -15.19 -15.26 -9.63
N ILE A 11 -16.45 -15.24 -9.19
CA ILE A 11 -16.99 -14.21 -8.30
C ILE A 11 -16.24 -14.22 -6.97
N LEU A 12 -16.10 -15.40 -6.35
CA LEU A 12 -15.37 -15.55 -5.09
C LEU A 12 -13.90 -15.15 -5.21
N HIS A 13 -13.23 -15.43 -6.33
CA HIS A 13 -11.87 -14.95 -6.60
C HIS A 13 -11.80 -13.42 -6.69
N GLY A 14 -12.77 -12.79 -7.36
CA GLY A 14 -12.87 -11.34 -7.42
C GLY A 14 -13.09 -10.73 -6.04
N LEU A 15 -14.01 -11.30 -5.25
CA LEU A 15 -14.33 -10.87 -3.90
C LEU A 15 -13.12 -11.03 -2.95
N LEU A 16 -12.40 -12.16 -3.02
CA LEU A 16 -11.18 -12.38 -2.23
C LEU A 16 -10.14 -11.30 -2.51
N MET A 17 -9.90 -10.99 -3.79
CA MET A 17 -8.93 -9.97 -4.20
C MET A 17 -9.37 -8.56 -3.79
N LEU A 18 -10.67 -8.25 -3.89
CA LEU A 18 -11.22 -6.98 -3.42
C LEU A 18 -11.03 -6.82 -1.91
N LEU A 19 -11.42 -7.81 -1.11
CA LEU A 19 -11.26 -7.79 0.34
C LEU A 19 -9.78 -7.68 0.75
N TRP A 20 -8.87 -8.32 0.02
CA TRP A 20 -7.44 -8.18 0.22
C TRP A 20 -6.97 -6.72 0.06
N VAL A 21 -7.41 -6.03 -1.00
CA VAL A 21 -7.10 -4.60 -1.23
C VAL A 21 -7.76 -3.70 -0.20
N LEU A 22 -9.02 -3.96 0.16
CA LEU A 22 -9.75 -3.15 1.15
C LEU A 22 -9.08 -3.22 2.54
N ASN A 23 -8.55 -4.38 2.92
CA ASN A 23 -7.76 -4.55 4.14
C ASN A 23 -6.40 -3.83 4.09
N GLY A 24 -5.98 -3.31 2.94
CA GLY A 24 -4.76 -2.51 2.79
C GLY A 24 -4.93 -1.02 3.02
N GLY A 25 -6.11 -0.58 3.49
CA GLY A 25 -6.39 0.83 3.69
C GLY A 25 -7.73 1.51 3.43
N SER A 26 -8.78 0.72 3.19
CA SER A 26 -10.09 1.26 2.85
C SER A 26 -10.74 2.03 4.01
N VAL A 27 -11.67 2.92 3.68
CA VAL A 27 -12.58 3.54 4.64
C VAL A 27 -13.32 2.48 5.44
N LEU A 28 -13.81 1.42 4.78
CA LEU A 28 -14.47 0.30 5.46
C LEU A 28 -13.55 -0.38 6.48
N ALA A 29 -12.26 -0.55 6.17
CA ALA A 29 -11.30 -1.13 7.11
C ALA A 29 -10.87 -0.15 8.22
N ALA A 30 -11.04 1.17 8.03
CA ALA A 30 -10.81 2.18 9.06
C ALA A 30 -11.99 2.26 10.04
N VAL A 31 -13.22 2.10 9.54
CA VAL A 31 -14.44 2.13 10.36
C VAL A 31 -14.69 0.77 11.01
N GLU A 32 -14.63 -0.32 10.24
CA GLU A 32 -15.04 -1.69 10.62
C GLU A 32 -13.93 -2.72 10.33
N ARG A 33 -12.73 -2.49 10.89
CA ARG A 33 -11.53 -3.30 10.65
C ARG A 33 -11.77 -4.81 10.79
N ASN A 34 -12.36 -5.23 11.90
CA ASN A 34 -12.54 -6.64 12.23
C ASN A 34 -13.50 -7.31 11.23
N THR A 35 -14.60 -6.63 10.90
CA THR A 35 -15.62 -7.12 9.97
C THR A 35 -15.04 -7.37 8.57
N VAL A 36 -14.31 -6.41 8.02
CA VAL A 36 -13.68 -6.54 6.69
C VAL A 36 -12.61 -7.64 6.67
N TYR A 37 -11.88 -7.81 7.77
CA TYR A 37 -10.86 -8.85 7.89
C TYR A 37 -11.46 -10.25 8.07
N ILE A 38 -12.51 -10.39 8.87
CA ILE A 38 -13.24 -11.66 9.03
C ILE A 38 -13.88 -12.07 7.71
N ALA A 39 -14.49 -11.13 6.97
CA ALA A 39 -15.03 -11.40 5.64
C ALA A 39 -13.96 -11.96 4.70
N PHE A 40 -12.75 -11.39 4.73
CA PHE A 40 -11.61 -11.91 3.96
C PHE A 40 -11.27 -13.36 4.34
N ILE A 41 -11.20 -13.67 5.64
CA ILE A 41 -10.91 -15.02 6.14
C ILE A 41 -11.99 -16.01 5.73
N VAL A 42 -13.27 -15.66 5.87
CA VAL A 42 -14.41 -16.50 5.49
C VAL A 42 -14.38 -16.84 4.01
N VAL A 43 -14.18 -15.85 3.14
CA VAL A 43 -14.09 -16.07 1.69
C VAL A 43 -12.87 -16.94 1.34
N LEU A 44 -11.73 -16.73 2.00
CA LEU A 44 -10.53 -17.56 1.81
C LEU A 44 -10.79 -19.01 2.20
N MET A 45 -11.37 -19.26 3.38
CA MET A 45 -11.72 -20.61 3.86
C MET A 45 -12.72 -21.29 2.93
N LEU A 46 -13.79 -20.58 2.54
CA LEU A 46 -14.78 -21.08 1.59
C LEU A 46 -14.12 -21.50 0.28
N LEU A 47 -13.18 -20.71 -0.22
CA LEU A 47 -12.43 -21.04 -1.44
C LEU A 47 -11.51 -22.26 -1.27
N PHE A 48 -10.91 -22.50 -0.10
CA PHE A 48 -10.18 -23.74 0.17
C PHE A 48 -11.10 -24.95 0.14
N VAL A 49 -12.27 -24.86 0.79
CA VAL A 49 -13.28 -25.95 0.83
C VAL A 49 -13.85 -26.25 -0.56
N LEU A 50 -14.25 -25.22 -1.30
CA LEU A 50 -14.92 -25.36 -2.60
C LEU A 50 -13.95 -25.74 -3.73
N ARG A 51 -12.73 -25.19 -3.72
CA ARG A 51 -11.76 -25.41 -4.82
C ARG A 51 -10.91 -26.66 -4.61
N GLN A 52 -10.67 -27.05 -3.36
CA GLN A 52 -9.76 -28.13 -2.94
C GLN A 52 -8.42 -28.04 -3.70
N PRO A 53 -7.66 -26.95 -3.51
CA PRO A 53 -6.43 -26.73 -4.25
C PRO A 53 -5.41 -27.85 -3.99
N LYS A 54 -4.76 -28.35 -5.04
CA LYS A 54 -3.61 -29.25 -4.89
C LYS A 54 -2.43 -28.45 -4.34
N LEU A 55 -2.21 -28.54 -3.04
CA LEU A 55 -1.15 -27.81 -2.35
C LEU A 55 0.21 -28.34 -2.76
N LYS A 56 1.07 -27.47 -3.29
CA LYS A 56 2.44 -27.84 -3.61
C LYS A 56 3.25 -27.91 -2.32
N GLN A 57 3.89 -29.04 -2.07
CA GLN A 57 4.73 -29.24 -0.89
C GLN A 57 5.78 -28.12 -0.75
N SER A 58 6.45 -27.72 -1.84
CA SER A 58 7.44 -26.64 -1.81
C SER A 58 6.87 -25.30 -1.33
N VAL A 59 5.62 -24.97 -1.68
CA VAL A 59 4.97 -23.72 -1.25
C VAL A 59 4.58 -23.81 0.23
N VAL A 60 4.06 -24.95 0.67
CA VAL A 60 3.67 -25.17 2.08
C VAL A 60 4.90 -25.18 2.98
N THR A 61 5.97 -25.88 2.60
CA THR A 61 7.23 -25.90 3.36
C THR A 61 7.88 -24.51 3.40
N ALA A 62 7.83 -23.75 2.29
CA ALA A 62 8.32 -22.36 2.28
C ALA A 62 7.52 -21.45 3.23
N LEU A 63 6.19 -21.61 3.30
CA LEU A 63 5.36 -20.92 4.30
C LEU A 63 5.77 -21.33 5.72
N GLY A 64 5.93 -22.64 6.00
CA GLY A 64 6.33 -23.15 7.30
C GLY A 64 7.60 -22.49 7.83
N TYR A 65 8.68 -22.47 7.04
CA TYR A 65 9.91 -21.77 7.42
C TYR A 65 9.72 -20.26 7.57
N SER A 66 8.91 -19.63 6.72
CA SER A 66 8.63 -18.19 6.82
C SER A 66 7.92 -17.85 8.13
N LEU A 67 6.95 -18.67 8.56
CA LEU A 67 6.25 -18.49 9.83
C LEU A 67 7.16 -18.75 11.03
N ILE A 68 8.05 -19.74 10.96
CA ILE A 68 9.07 -19.96 11.99
C ILE A 68 9.95 -18.72 12.14
N ILE A 69 10.42 -18.14 11.03
CA ILE A 69 11.21 -16.89 11.06
C ILE A 69 10.41 -15.76 11.71
N VAL A 70 9.14 -15.56 11.32
CA VAL A 70 8.27 -14.53 11.91
C VAL A 70 8.09 -14.74 13.42
N ILE A 71 7.81 -15.97 13.86
CA ILE A 71 7.65 -16.31 15.28
C ILE A 71 8.95 -16.00 16.04
N ILE A 72 10.10 -16.46 15.55
CA ILE A 72 11.39 -16.19 16.20
C ILE A 72 11.63 -14.68 16.30
N CYS A 73 11.43 -13.93 15.21
CA CYS A 73 11.59 -12.48 15.21
C CYS A 73 10.67 -11.80 16.23
N LEU A 74 9.38 -12.14 16.25
CA LEU A 74 8.42 -11.53 17.18
C LEU A 74 8.71 -11.91 18.64
N CYS A 75 9.11 -13.16 18.91
CA CYS A 75 9.55 -13.57 20.25
C CYS A 75 10.79 -12.81 20.71
N ILE A 76 11.79 -12.61 19.83
CA ILE A 76 12.98 -11.80 20.15
C ILE A 76 12.56 -10.37 20.49
N VAL A 77 11.73 -9.74 19.65
CA VAL A 77 11.27 -8.36 19.90
C VAL A 77 10.44 -8.26 21.19
N TYR A 78 9.64 -9.27 21.51
CA TYR A 78 8.87 -9.30 22.76
C TYR A 78 9.78 -9.43 24.00
N ILE A 79 10.65 -10.44 24.01
CA ILE A 79 11.52 -10.77 25.16
C ILE A 79 12.52 -9.64 25.45
N PHE A 80 13.08 -9.02 24.40
CA PHE A 80 14.11 -8.00 24.53
C PHE A 80 13.56 -6.57 24.39
N SER A 81 12.25 -6.38 24.54
CA SER A 81 11.64 -5.05 24.60
C SER A 81 12.02 -4.34 25.91
N ILE A 82 12.14 -3.02 25.86
CA ILE A 82 12.60 -2.19 26.99
C ILE A 82 11.52 -2.04 28.07
N LYS A 83 10.25 -2.22 27.67
CA LYS A 83 9.07 -2.09 28.51
C LYS A 83 8.15 -3.29 28.29
N PRO A 84 7.41 -3.73 29.32
CA PRO A 84 6.39 -4.77 29.17
C PRO A 84 5.44 -4.44 28.03
N GLN A 85 5.22 -5.42 27.15
CA GLN A 85 4.39 -5.29 25.95
C GLN A 85 3.08 -6.04 26.13
N ASP A 86 2.02 -5.57 25.48
CA ASP A 86 0.80 -6.34 25.34
C ASP A 86 0.99 -7.53 24.37
N ILE A 87 0.94 -8.74 24.93
CA ILE A 87 1.04 -10.00 24.16
C ILE A 87 -0.06 -10.12 23.09
N MET A 88 -1.23 -9.50 23.28
CA MET A 88 -2.33 -9.59 22.33
C MET A 88 -1.98 -8.92 20.99
N GLN A 89 -1.19 -7.84 21.00
CA GLN A 89 -0.73 -7.19 19.78
C GLN A 89 0.22 -8.09 18.97
N TYR A 90 1.07 -8.86 19.64
CA TYR A 90 1.98 -9.83 19.02
C TYR A 90 1.22 -11.03 18.45
N ILE A 91 0.26 -11.58 19.22
CA ILE A 91 -0.62 -12.66 18.75
C ILE A 91 -1.40 -12.21 17.53
N PHE A 92 -1.94 -10.99 17.56
CA PHE A 92 -2.67 -10.43 16.43
C PHE A 92 -1.76 -10.27 15.19
N GLN A 93 -0.53 -9.80 15.36
CA GLN A 93 0.44 -9.72 14.26
C GLN A 93 0.80 -11.11 13.69
N LEU A 94 0.95 -12.13 14.55
CA LEU A 94 1.17 -13.52 14.12
C LEU A 94 -0.01 -14.07 13.31
N ILE A 95 -1.24 -13.84 13.77
CA ILE A 95 -2.47 -14.22 13.05
C ILE A 95 -2.48 -13.56 11.67
N GLN A 96 -2.12 -12.27 11.58
CA GLN A 96 -2.05 -11.60 10.29
C GLN A 96 -1.04 -12.24 9.33
N PHE A 97 0.18 -12.53 9.79
CA PHE A 97 1.18 -13.22 8.98
C PHE A 97 0.71 -14.61 8.54
N PHE A 98 0.07 -15.36 9.44
CA PHE A 98 -0.49 -16.68 9.13
C PHE A 98 -1.55 -16.60 8.03
N ILE A 99 -2.55 -15.73 8.19
CA ILE A 99 -3.65 -15.56 7.23
C ILE A 99 -3.15 -15.06 5.87
N GLN A 100 -2.22 -14.09 5.84
CA GLN A 100 -1.62 -13.64 4.57
C GLN A 100 -0.72 -14.71 3.95
N GLY A 101 -0.07 -15.54 4.76
CA GLY A 101 0.65 -16.72 4.30
C GLY A 101 -0.28 -17.76 3.65
N MET A 102 -1.42 -18.03 4.26
CA MET A 102 -2.46 -18.91 3.70
C MET A 102 -3.05 -18.36 2.39
N PHE A 103 -3.22 -17.04 2.31
CA PHE A 103 -3.59 -16.38 1.06
C PHE A 103 -2.53 -16.57 -0.04
N CYS A 104 -1.25 -16.42 0.27
CA CYS A 104 -0.14 -16.73 -0.66
C CYS A 104 -0.16 -18.20 -1.10
N VAL A 105 -0.33 -19.15 -0.17
CA VAL A 105 -0.44 -20.58 -0.49
C VAL A 105 -1.59 -20.83 -1.46
N TYR A 106 -2.76 -20.24 -1.19
CA TYR A 106 -3.92 -20.32 -2.07
C TYR A 106 -3.57 -19.79 -3.46
N ILE A 107 -3.00 -18.59 -3.54
CA ILE A 107 -2.71 -17.95 -4.82
C ILE A 107 -1.72 -18.76 -5.65
N PHE A 108 -0.60 -19.17 -5.06
CA PHE A 108 0.45 -19.92 -5.75
C PHE A 108 0.03 -21.34 -6.17
N SER A 109 -1.00 -21.88 -5.52
CA SER A 109 -1.56 -23.21 -5.81
C SER A 109 -2.71 -23.18 -6.81
N VAL A 110 -3.44 -22.06 -6.93
CA VAL A 110 -4.66 -21.96 -7.74
C VAL A 110 -4.49 -21.10 -8.99
N PHE A 111 -3.73 -20.01 -8.91
CA PHE A 111 -3.56 -19.09 -10.03
C PHE A 111 -2.25 -19.34 -10.75
N THR A 112 -2.30 -19.24 -12.08
CA THR A 112 -1.11 -18.90 -12.85
C THR A 112 -0.77 -17.43 -12.63
N TYR A 113 0.51 -17.10 -12.77
CA TYR A 113 0.99 -15.72 -12.63
C TYR A 113 0.17 -14.73 -13.50
N GLN A 114 -0.04 -15.07 -14.77
CA GLN A 114 -0.81 -14.24 -15.70
C GLN A 114 -2.26 -14.02 -15.24
N LYS A 115 -2.91 -15.07 -14.72
CA LYS A 115 -4.30 -14.97 -14.24
C LYS A 115 -4.38 -14.06 -13.01
N PHE A 116 -3.47 -14.21 -12.06
CA PHE A 116 -3.39 -13.33 -10.88
C PHE A 116 -3.20 -11.86 -11.29
N ILE A 117 -2.19 -11.57 -12.11
CA ILE A 117 -1.89 -10.21 -12.57
C ILE A 117 -3.08 -9.61 -13.33
N LYS A 118 -3.78 -10.39 -14.16
CA LYS A 118 -4.98 -9.93 -14.88
C LYS A 118 -6.14 -9.58 -13.94
N ILE A 119 -6.39 -10.39 -12.91
CA ILE A 119 -7.45 -10.11 -11.93
C ILE A 119 -7.08 -8.88 -11.10
N PHE A 120 -5.83 -8.82 -10.61
CA PHE A 120 -5.37 -7.69 -9.82
C PHE A 120 -5.39 -6.38 -10.62
N TYR A 121 -5.01 -6.41 -11.90
CA TYR A 121 -5.13 -5.26 -12.80
C TYR A 121 -6.57 -4.78 -12.97
N ARG A 122 -7.53 -5.69 -13.15
CA ARG A 122 -8.97 -5.35 -13.23
C ARG A 122 -9.48 -4.71 -11.94
N LEU A 123 -9.02 -5.19 -10.79
CA LEU A 123 -9.36 -4.60 -9.51
C LEU A 123 -8.81 -3.17 -9.39
N LEU A 124 -7.60 -2.92 -9.87
CA LEU A 124 -7.03 -1.56 -9.89
C LEU A 124 -7.76 -0.62 -10.87
N ILE A 125 -8.29 -1.13 -11.99
CA ILE A 125 -9.21 -0.37 -12.86
C ILE A 125 -10.43 0.11 -12.08
N PHE A 126 -11.03 -0.79 -11.27
CA PHE A 126 -12.16 -0.49 -10.41
C PHE A 126 -11.80 0.57 -9.37
N VAL A 127 -10.67 0.41 -8.66
CA VAL A 127 -10.18 1.40 -7.69
C VAL A 127 -10.02 2.78 -8.32
N ARG A 128 -9.37 2.87 -9.50
CA ARG A 128 -9.23 4.13 -10.22
C ARG A 128 -10.57 4.70 -10.69
N LEU A 129 -11.50 3.85 -11.13
CA LEU A 129 -12.84 4.30 -11.56
C LEU A 129 -13.60 4.92 -10.39
N HIS A 130 -13.64 4.19 -9.28
CA HIS A 130 -14.28 4.62 -8.06
C HIS A 130 -13.73 5.97 -7.61
N ALA A 131 -12.39 6.10 -7.50
CA ALA A 131 -11.76 7.34 -7.07
C ALA A 131 -12.08 8.52 -8.02
N PHE A 132 -12.03 8.29 -9.33
CA PHE A 132 -12.35 9.32 -10.32
C PHE A 132 -13.81 9.78 -10.22
N VAL A 133 -14.75 8.82 -10.15
CA VAL A 133 -16.18 9.10 -10.02
C VAL A 133 -16.47 9.77 -8.67
N SER A 134 -15.85 9.33 -7.58
CA SER A 134 -16.02 9.93 -6.25
C SER A 134 -15.62 11.41 -6.25
N ALA A 135 -14.49 11.74 -6.88
CA ALA A 135 -14.02 13.12 -6.99
C ALA A 135 -14.97 13.98 -7.82
N ILE A 136 -15.44 13.48 -8.97
CA ILE A 136 -16.40 14.22 -9.81
C ILE A 136 -17.74 14.41 -9.10
N LEU A 137 -18.27 13.35 -8.48
CA LEU A 137 -19.54 13.42 -7.76
C LEU A 137 -19.47 14.43 -6.63
N PHE A 138 -18.39 14.43 -5.84
CA PHE A 138 -18.24 15.40 -4.76
C PHE A 138 -18.07 16.83 -5.28
N LEU A 139 -17.32 17.01 -6.38
CA LEU A 139 -17.11 18.34 -6.99
C LEU A 139 -18.41 18.96 -7.49
N ILE A 140 -19.29 18.16 -8.12
CA ILE A 140 -20.52 18.66 -8.75
C ILE A 140 -21.69 18.64 -7.76
N LEU A 141 -21.79 17.61 -6.92
CA LEU A 141 -22.94 17.31 -6.05
C LEU A 141 -22.48 16.99 -4.61
N PRO A 142 -21.81 17.91 -3.91
CA PRO A 142 -21.29 17.65 -2.56
C PRO A 142 -22.39 17.32 -1.55
N PHE A 143 -23.61 17.83 -1.75
CA PHE A 143 -24.78 17.55 -0.90
C PHE A 143 -25.20 16.09 -0.86
N LEU A 144 -24.79 15.27 -1.85
CA LEU A 144 -25.04 13.82 -1.83
C LEU A 144 -24.24 13.10 -0.72
N PHE A 145 -23.15 13.70 -0.25
CA PHE A 145 -22.30 13.15 0.81
C PHE A 145 -22.79 13.63 2.18
N SER A 146 -24.00 13.20 2.56
CA SER A 146 -24.67 13.61 3.79
C SER A 146 -24.54 12.61 4.94
N ILE A 147 -24.14 11.37 4.66
CA ILE A 147 -24.04 10.31 5.67
C ILE A 147 -22.69 10.42 6.38
N ASN A 148 -22.69 10.66 7.67
CA ASN A 148 -21.46 10.59 8.47
C ASN A 148 -21.15 9.13 8.78
N MET A 149 -19.90 8.75 8.54
CA MET A 149 -19.32 7.51 8.98
C MET A 149 -18.09 7.79 9.81
N GLY A 150 -17.96 7.11 10.92
CA GLY A 150 -16.78 7.23 11.74
C GLY A 150 -16.59 6.07 12.67
N ASN A 151 -15.46 6.10 13.37
CA ASN A 151 -15.15 5.18 14.45
C ASN A 151 -14.52 6.00 15.57
N ASP A 152 -15.26 6.12 16.67
CA ASP A 152 -14.87 6.96 17.81
C ASP A 152 -13.60 6.46 18.49
N PHE A 153 -13.31 5.15 18.44
CA PHE A 153 -12.07 4.58 18.97
C PHE A 153 -10.85 4.95 18.14
N THR A 154 -11.00 5.14 16.82
CA THR A 154 -9.89 5.52 15.94
C THR A 154 -9.85 7.01 15.62
N GLY A 155 -10.88 7.76 16.04
CA GLY A 155 -11.08 9.16 15.69
C GLY A 155 -11.37 9.39 14.20
N PHE A 156 -11.57 8.32 13.42
CA PHE A 156 -11.78 8.43 11.98
C PHE A 156 -13.18 8.96 11.71
N GLN A 157 -13.30 9.99 10.86
CA GLN A 157 -14.57 10.55 10.40
C GLN A 157 -14.52 10.80 8.89
N ALA A 158 -15.61 10.49 8.18
CA ALA A 158 -15.78 10.72 6.75
C ALA A 158 -17.26 10.88 6.39
N ARG A 159 -17.54 11.66 5.34
CA ARG A 159 -18.86 11.77 4.73
C ARG A 159 -19.02 10.74 3.62
N SER A 160 -20.23 10.22 3.43
CA SER A 160 -20.52 9.18 2.46
C SER A 160 -21.78 9.45 1.65
N PHE A 161 -21.75 8.99 0.40
CA PHE A 161 -22.92 8.85 -0.46
C PHE A 161 -23.21 7.35 -0.66
N LEU A 162 -24.39 6.91 -0.21
CA LEU A 162 -24.90 5.53 -0.27
C LEU A 162 -23.98 4.45 0.33
N TYR A 163 -23.06 4.80 1.25
CA TYR A 163 -22.03 3.88 1.74
C TYR A 163 -21.13 3.30 0.62
N LEU A 164 -21.07 3.99 -0.52
CA LEU A 164 -20.28 3.57 -1.69
C LEU A 164 -19.16 4.55 -1.97
N PHE A 165 -19.43 5.85 -1.88
CA PHE A 165 -18.45 6.90 -2.09
C PHE A 165 -18.13 7.60 -0.77
N TYR A 166 -16.90 8.06 -0.61
CA TYR A 166 -16.40 8.61 0.64
C TYR A 166 -15.60 9.88 0.40
N MET A 167 -15.72 10.83 1.31
CA MET A 167 -14.94 12.06 1.29
C MET A 167 -14.69 12.58 2.71
N ARG A 168 -13.45 12.97 3.01
CA ARG A 168 -13.08 13.65 4.26
C ARG A 168 -12.91 15.14 4.01
N ALA A 169 -14.04 15.78 3.71
CA ALA A 169 -14.08 17.20 3.39
C ALA A 169 -13.59 18.06 4.56
N ASP A 170 -13.85 17.66 5.80
CA ASP A 170 -13.52 18.46 6.98
C ASP A 170 -11.99 18.53 7.22
N GLU A 171 -11.24 17.49 6.85
CA GLU A 171 -9.78 17.44 7.05
C GLU A 171 -8.95 17.75 5.81
N TYR A 172 -9.51 17.53 4.61
CA TYR A 172 -8.76 17.57 3.36
C TYR A 172 -9.30 18.58 2.35
N SER A 173 -10.08 19.56 2.79
CA SER A 173 -10.46 20.69 1.94
C SER A 173 -9.37 21.75 1.87
N PHE A 174 -9.20 22.33 0.70
CA PHE A 174 -8.29 23.43 0.41
C PHE A 174 -8.92 24.33 -0.65
N SER A 175 -8.48 25.58 -0.77
CA SER A 175 -8.94 26.49 -1.82
C SER A 175 -7.87 26.63 -2.90
N LEU A 176 -8.26 26.51 -4.16
CA LEU A 176 -7.40 26.81 -5.30
C LEU A 176 -8.07 27.92 -6.12
N PHE A 177 -7.43 29.08 -6.20
CA PHE A 177 -7.98 30.27 -6.87
C PHE A 177 -9.39 30.66 -6.37
N GLY A 178 -9.67 30.47 -5.07
CA GLY A 178 -10.96 30.78 -4.46
C GLY A 178 -12.03 29.69 -4.61
N ILE A 179 -11.74 28.59 -5.31
CA ILE A 179 -12.65 27.45 -5.46
C ILE A 179 -12.29 26.37 -4.42
N PRO A 180 -13.25 25.92 -3.58
CA PRO A 180 -12.99 24.86 -2.62
C PRO A 180 -12.86 23.50 -3.33
N PHE A 181 -11.76 22.82 -3.07
CA PHE A 181 -11.48 21.46 -3.50
C PHE A 181 -11.24 20.57 -2.29
N THR A 182 -11.52 19.27 -2.44
CA THR A 182 -11.15 18.27 -1.45
C THR A 182 -10.23 17.24 -2.07
N ARG A 183 -9.19 16.83 -1.34
CA ARG A 183 -8.23 15.83 -1.80
C ARG A 183 -8.93 14.50 -2.03
N ASN A 184 -8.73 13.91 -3.20
CA ASN A 184 -9.35 12.64 -3.54
C ASN A 184 -8.74 11.48 -2.74
N GLN A 185 -9.58 10.78 -1.97
CA GLN A 185 -9.22 9.57 -1.23
C GLN A 185 -9.86 8.29 -1.78
N GLY A 186 -10.89 8.40 -2.63
CA GLY A 186 -11.63 7.27 -3.20
C GLY A 186 -12.12 6.28 -2.13
N LEU A 187 -11.81 4.99 -2.31
CA LEU A 187 -12.16 3.92 -1.36
C LEU A 187 -11.33 3.93 -0.07
N PHE A 188 -10.25 4.72 0.00
CA PHE A 188 -9.25 4.65 1.06
C PHE A 188 -9.43 5.75 2.10
N TRP A 189 -8.94 5.50 3.31
CA TRP A 189 -9.10 6.43 4.44
C TRP A 189 -8.30 7.74 4.25
N GLU A 190 -7.29 7.71 3.39
CA GLU A 190 -6.45 8.86 3.06
C GLU A 190 -6.07 8.93 1.57
N PRO A 191 -5.90 10.13 1.01
CA PRO A 191 -5.35 10.32 -0.34
C PRO A 191 -3.97 9.67 -0.53
N GLY A 192 -3.17 9.61 0.54
CA GLY A 192 -1.85 8.99 0.55
C GLY A 192 -1.86 7.46 0.40
N VAL A 193 -2.96 6.82 0.80
CA VAL A 193 -3.18 5.39 0.58
C VAL A 193 -3.67 5.16 -0.85
N LEU A 194 -4.64 5.95 -1.32
CA LEU A 194 -5.12 5.88 -2.71
C LEU A 194 -4.00 6.03 -3.73
N GLN A 195 -3.10 7.00 -3.52
CA GLN A 195 -2.01 7.24 -4.49
C GLN A 195 -1.11 6.03 -4.68
N PHE A 196 -0.91 5.20 -3.65
CA PHE A 196 -0.11 3.99 -3.78
C PHE A 196 -0.72 3.06 -4.83
N TYR A 197 -2.03 2.81 -4.72
CA TYR A 197 -2.76 1.94 -5.65
C TYR A 197 -2.84 2.55 -7.06
N LEU A 198 -3.02 3.86 -7.18
CA LEU A 198 -3.04 4.54 -8.49
C LEU A 198 -1.67 4.52 -9.17
N ASN A 199 -0.58 4.75 -8.43
CA ASN A 199 0.78 4.66 -8.97
C ASN A 199 1.13 3.22 -9.34
N LEU A 200 0.70 2.24 -8.56
CA LEU A 200 0.84 0.82 -8.90
C LEU A 200 0.04 0.48 -10.18
N PHE A 201 -1.16 1.04 -10.32
CA PHE A 201 -1.98 0.87 -11.52
C PHE A 201 -1.33 1.51 -12.76
N LEU A 202 -0.81 2.73 -12.63
CA LEU A 202 -0.05 3.41 -13.68
C LEU A 202 1.18 2.59 -14.10
N TYR A 203 1.90 2.03 -13.12
CA TYR A 203 3.00 1.10 -13.37
C TYR A 203 2.54 -0.11 -14.21
N PHE A 204 1.41 -0.74 -13.88
CA PHE A 204 0.86 -1.85 -14.66
C PHE A 204 0.47 -1.42 -16.08
N GLN A 205 -0.18 -0.27 -16.24
CA GLN A 205 -0.58 0.28 -17.52
C GLN A 205 0.62 0.51 -18.45
N LEU A 206 1.74 1.01 -17.92
CA LEU A 206 2.92 1.35 -18.71
C LEU A 206 3.86 0.17 -18.98
N TYR A 207 4.05 -0.71 -17.99
CA TYR A 207 5.12 -1.73 -18.04
C TYR A 207 4.65 -3.16 -18.23
N VAL A 208 3.40 -3.46 -17.91
CA VAL A 208 2.86 -4.82 -17.97
C VAL A 208 1.87 -4.95 -19.11
N PHE A 209 0.82 -4.12 -19.14
CA PHE A 209 -0.27 -4.21 -20.11
C PHE A 209 -0.15 -3.28 -21.32
N LYS A 210 0.68 -2.22 -21.24
CA LYS A 210 0.91 -1.24 -22.32
C LYS A 210 -0.40 -0.68 -22.90
N THR A 211 -1.24 -0.12 -22.04
CA THR A 211 -2.59 0.34 -22.42
C THR A 211 -2.59 1.59 -23.29
N LYS A 212 -3.75 1.90 -23.89
CA LYS A 212 -3.97 3.11 -24.71
C LYS A 212 -3.74 4.40 -23.89
N ASN A 213 -3.28 5.45 -24.58
CA ASN A 213 -2.92 6.74 -23.97
C ASN A 213 -4.07 7.39 -23.18
N PHE A 214 -5.31 7.32 -23.67
CA PHE A 214 -6.48 7.89 -22.99
C PHE A 214 -6.64 7.35 -21.56
N TYR A 215 -6.49 6.03 -21.35
CA TYR A 215 -6.60 5.42 -20.03
C TYR A 215 -5.44 5.76 -19.11
N ILE A 216 -4.26 6.05 -19.67
CA ILE A 216 -3.10 6.51 -18.90
C ILE A 216 -3.35 7.96 -18.43
N LEU A 217 -3.84 8.83 -19.31
CA LEU A 217 -4.19 10.21 -18.97
C LEU A 217 -5.27 10.27 -17.89
N LEU A 218 -6.27 9.40 -17.96
CA LEU A 218 -7.31 9.31 -16.95
C LEU A 218 -6.75 8.87 -15.58
N THR A 219 -5.80 7.94 -15.55
CA THR A 219 -5.08 7.58 -14.31
C THR A 219 -4.26 8.75 -13.78
N ILE A 220 -3.53 9.46 -14.64
CA ILE A 220 -2.74 10.65 -14.27
C ILE A 220 -3.64 11.73 -13.67
N ALA A 221 -4.76 12.05 -14.30
CA ALA A 221 -5.74 13.01 -13.77
C ALA A 221 -6.26 12.58 -12.38
N THR A 222 -6.53 11.29 -12.21
CA THR A 222 -6.95 10.74 -10.90
C THR A 222 -5.83 10.86 -9.86
N ILE A 223 -4.57 10.62 -10.22
CA ILE A 223 -3.41 10.84 -9.32
C ILE A 223 -3.30 12.32 -8.94
N ILE A 224 -3.43 13.23 -9.91
CA ILE A 224 -3.38 14.68 -9.67
C ILE A 224 -4.43 15.09 -8.64
N SER A 225 -5.65 14.56 -8.74
CA SER A 225 -6.74 14.86 -7.79
C SER A 225 -6.49 14.43 -6.34
N THR A 226 -5.49 13.58 -6.06
CA THR A 226 -5.11 13.22 -4.68
C THR A 226 -4.39 14.35 -3.94
N TYR A 227 -3.89 15.34 -4.67
CA TYR A 227 -3.12 16.47 -4.14
C TYR A 227 -1.99 16.04 -3.18
N SER A 228 -1.24 14.99 -3.56
CA SER A 228 -0.20 14.39 -2.73
C SER A 228 1.18 14.51 -3.39
N THR A 229 2.12 15.18 -2.72
CA THR A 229 3.50 15.35 -3.19
C THR A 229 4.21 14.02 -3.45
N THR A 230 4.00 13.03 -2.56
CA THR A 230 4.52 11.67 -2.77
C THR A 230 3.92 11.02 -4.00
N ALA A 231 2.61 11.20 -4.23
CA ALA A 231 1.93 10.65 -5.41
C ALA A 231 2.57 11.18 -6.70
N TYR A 232 2.86 12.47 -6.71
CA TYR A 232 3.46 13.19 -7.82
C TYR A 232 4.89 12.73 -8.08
N GLY A 233 5.70 12.62 -7.03
CA GLY A 233 7.08 12.13 -7.13
C GLY A 233 7.16 10.71 -7.70
N ILE A 234 6.34 9.77 -7.19
CA ILE A 234 6.29 8.40 -7.71
C ILE A 234 5.81 8.41 -9.17
N MET A 235 4.75 9.15 -9.49
CA MET A 235 4.21 9.25 -10.85
C MET A 235 5.27 9.76 -11.83
N ILE A 236 6.00 10.82 -11.48
CA ILE A 236 7.08 11.38 -12.31
C ILE A 236 8.14 10.32 -12.57
N ILE A 237 8.59 9.59 -11.56
CA ILE A 237 9.65 8.58 -11.71
C ILE A 237 9.17 7.40 -12.58
N VAL A 238 7.93 6.96 -12.40
CA VAL A 238 7.29 5.92 -13.21
C VAL A 238 7.15 6.37 -14.67
N LEU A 239 6.70 7.60 -14.92
CA LEU A 239 6.60 8.17 -16.27
C LEU A 239 7.98 8.36 -16.89
N PHE A 240 8.94 8.91 -16.15
CA PHE A 240 10.31 9.15 -16.61
C PHE A 240 11.00 7.84 -17.01
N GLY A 241 10.88 6.78 -16.19
CA GLY A 241 11.41 5.46 -16.53
C GLY A 241 10.77 4.85 -17.79
N PHE A 242 9.53 5.24 -18.12
CA PHE A 242 8.85 4.83 -19.35
C PHE A 242 9.33 5.67 -20.55
N LEU A 243 9.43 6.98 -20.36
CA LEU A 243 9.91 7.93 -21.35
C LEU A 243 11.35 7.62 -21.77
N ILE A 244 12.30 7.37 -20.86
CA ILE A 244 13.68 7.00 -21.19
C ILE A 244 13.74 5.88 -22.25
N ARG A 245 12.82 4.91 -22.20
CA ARG A 245 12.78 3.81 -23.19
C ARG A 245 12.29 4.25 -24.56
N ARG A 246 11.36 5.21 -24.62
CA ARG A 246 10.90 5.81 -25.88
C ARG A 246 11.90 6.83 -26.42
N ILE A 247 12.57 7.55 -25.53
CA ILE A 247 13.63 8.52 -25.82
C ILE A 247 14.79 7.88 -26.56
N LYS A 248 15.24 6.70 -26.10
CA LYS A 248 16.26 5.92 -26.81
C LYS A 248 15.87 5.58 -28.26
N LYS A 249 14.59 5.68 -28.62
CA LYS A 249 14.10 5.46 -29.99
C LYS A 249 13.89 6.77 -30.76
N ASN A 250 13.57 7.88 -30.09
CA ASN A 250 13.36 9.18 -30.74
C ASN A 250 13.51 10.37 -29.74
N PRO A 251 14.68 11.02 -29.67
CA PRO A 251 14.99 12.02 -28.64
C PRO A 251 14.32 13.39 -28.85
N ILE A 252 13.88 13.71 -30.07
CA ILE A 252 13.31 15.04 -30.41
C ILE A 252 11.91 15.24 -29.76
N LEU A 253 11.19 14.15 -29.47
CA LEU A 253 9.86 14.20 -28.84
C LEU A 253 9.89 14.61 -27.35
N ILE A 254 11.06 14.78 -26.74
CA ILE A 254 11.24 15.04 -25.30
C ILE A 254 10.90 16.47 -24.94
N LEU A 255 11.47 17.41 -25.68
CA LEU A 255 11.44 18.82 -25.36
C LEU A 255 10.00 19.35 -25.22
N PRO A 256 9.06 19.07 -26.15
CA PRO A 256 7.68 19.50 -25.99
C PRO A 256 6.94 18.79 -24.84
N ILE A 257 7.24 17.51 -24.55
CA ILE A 257 6.60 16.79 -23.44
C ILE A 257 7.06 17.35 -22.09
N ILE A 258 8.35 17.67 -21.95
CA ILE A 258 8.91 18.29 -20.75
C ILE A 258 8.38 19.72 -20.61
N LEU A 259 8.34 20.51 -21.68
CA LEU A 259 7.82 21.89 -21.64
C LEU A 259 6.35 21.94 -21.26
N VAL A 260 5.49 21.14 -21.91
CA VAL A 260 4.06 21.06 -21.59
C VAL A 260 3.84 20.49 -20.19
N GLY A 261 4.61 19.46 -19.82
CA GLY A 261 4.58 18.88 -18.48
C GLY A 261 4.98 19.88 -17.41
N ALA A 262 6.07 20.62 -17.61
CA ALA A 262 6.52 21.65 -16.67
C ALA A 262 5.50 22.80 -16.58
N LEU A 263 4.98 23.30 -17.71
CA LEU A 263 4.01 24.39 -17.74
C LEU A 263 2.73 24.07 -16.96
N LEU A 264 2.22 22.83 -17.05
CA LEU A 264 1.00 22.41 -16.36
C LEU A 264 1.25 21.95 -14.92
N PHE A 265 2.42 21.35 -14.65
CA PHE A 265 2.69 20.68 -13.39
C PHE A 265 3.41 21.54 -12.37
N VAL A 266 4.27 22.47 -12.81
CA VAL A 266 5.01 23.37 -11.90
C VAL A 266 4.04 24.25 -11.09
N PRO A 267 3.00 24.87 -11.66
CA PRO A 267 2.05 25.67 -10.87
C PRO A 267 1.29 24.84 -9.84
N LEU A 268 0.90 23.60 -10.18
CA LEU A 268 0.24 22.69 -9.24
C LEU A 268 1.17 22.24 -8.11
N LEU A 269 2.44 21.99 -8.44
CA LEU A 269 3.45 21.61 -7.47
C LEU A 269 3.79 22.80 -6.56
N GLN A 270 3.94 24.00 -7.12
CA GLN A 270 4.15 25.23 -6.37
C GLN A 270 2.97 25.51 -5.44
N ALA A 271 1.73 25.48 -5.92
CA ALA A 271 0.55 25.65 -5.06
C ALA A 271 0.48 24.59 -3.95
N ASN A 272 0.89 23.35 -4.21
CA ASN A 272 0.94 22.30 -3.18
C ASN A 272 2.04 22.55 -2.15
N LEU A 273 3.20 23.04 -2.59
CA LEU A 273 4.30 23.43 -1.71
C LEU A 273 3.90 24.65 -0.87
N GLU A 274 3.40 25.72 -1.49
CA GLU A 274 2.92 26.93 -0.81
C GLU A 274 1.87 26.56 0.25
N ASN A 275 0.81 25.83 -0.10
CA ASN A 275 -0.19 25.36 0.87
C ASN A 275 0.38 24.48 2.00
N LYS A 276 1.56 23.87 1.82
CA LYS A 276 2.24 23.04 2.81
C LYS A 276 3.31 23.78 3.63
N PHE A 277 3.80 24.90 3.14
CA PHE A 277 4.89 25.68 3.75
C PHE A 277 4.40 27.03 4.28
N GLU A 278 3.25 27.54 3.81
CA GLU A 278 2.65 28.82 4.19
C GLU A 278 1.14 28.60 4.44
N GLY A 279 0.68 28.75 5.69
CA GLY A 279 -0.74 28.64 6.08
C GLY A 279 -1.05 27.62 7.18
N GLU A 280 -2.33 27.49 7.55
CA GLU A 280 -2.85 26.61 8.63
C GLU A 280 -2.59 25.10 8.39
N HIS A 281 -2.13 24.70 7.20
CA HIS A 281 -1.83 23.31 6.82
C HIS A 281 -0.33 22.92 6.91
N GLN A 282 0.53 23.79 7.47
CA GLN A 282 1.95 23.47 7.80
C GLN A 282 2.10 22.20 8.66
N THR A 283 1.05 21.84 9.40
CA THR A 283 0.95 20.70 10.31
C THR A 283 1.35 19.37 9.67
N SER A 284 0.98 19.07 8.43
CA SER A 284 1.25 17.74 7.82
C SER A 284 2.72 17.49 7.50
N SER A 285 3.44 18.51 7.00
CA SER A 285 4.88 18.40 6.69
C SER A 285 5.71 18.44 7.97
N ALA A 286 5.30 19.29 8.92
CA ALA A 286 5.89 19.37 10.25
C ALA A 286 5.79 18.04 11.01
N VAL A 287 4.62 17.39 10.99
CA VAL A 287 4.40 16.05 11.59
C VAL A 287 5.32 15.00 10.99
N ARG A 288 5.56 15.01 9.67
CA ARG A 288 6.45 14.04 9.03
C ARG A 288 7.91 14.26 9.38
N LEU A 289 8.34 15.53 9.50
CA LEU A 289 9.67 15.85 9.98
C LEU A 289 9.84 15.47 11.46
N TYR A 290 8.81 15.71 12.27
CA TYR A 290 8.75 15.28 13.66
C TYR A 290 8.89 13.75 13.80
N ASP A 291 8.09 12.99 13.04
CA ASP A 291 8.16 11.53 12.98
C ASP A 291 9.56 11.05 12.57
N LEU A 292 10.13 11.64 11.51
CA LEU A 292 11.48 11.31 11.03
C LEU A 292 12.51 11.47 12.15
N VAL A 293 12.56 12.62 12.80
CA VAL A 293 13.56 12.95 13.82
C VAL A 293 13.42 12.04 15.03
N GLN A 294 12.22 11.92 15.60
CA GLN A 294 12.02 11.11 16.80
C GLN A 294 12.31 9.64 16.56
N GLN A 295 11.89 9.10 15.41
CA GLN A 295 12.13 7.70 15.09
C GLN A 295 13.60 7.41 14.90
N ILE A 296 14.36 8.32 14.28
CA ILE A 296 15.81 8.18 14.17
C ILE A 296 16.46 8.11 15.56
N PHE A 297 16.03 8.94 16.52
CA PHE A 297 16.55 8.86 17.88
C PHE A 297 16.17 7.57 18.60
N VAL A 298 14.91 7.11 18.47
CA VAL A 298 14.48 5.82 19.02
C VAL A 298 15.30 4.68 18.43
N ILE A 299 15.54 4.67 17.11
CA ILE A 299 16.37 3.68 16.42
C ILE A 299 17.81 3.72 16.92
N LYS A 300 18.37 4.92 17.08
CA LYS A 300 19.75 5.10 17.55
C LYS A 300 19.95 4.48 18.92
N ASP A 301 19.02 4.73 19.85
CA ASP A 301 19.13 4.25 21.23
C ASP A 301 18.78 2.76 21.35
N ASN A 302 17.95 2.24 20.43
CA ASN A 302 17.40 0.87 20.50
C ASN A 302 17.72 0.07 19.23
N PHE A 303 18.98 0.17 18.79
CA PHE A 303 19.43 -0.27 17.47
C PHE A 303 19.18 -1.77 17.18
N PHE A 304 19.38 -2.64 18.17
CA PHE A 304 19.37 -4.09 17.94
C PHE A 304 17.97 -4.70 17.90
N THR A 305 17.15 -4.43 18.92
CA THR A 305 15.86 -5.10 19.14
C THR A 305 14.66 -4.15 19.07
N GLY A 306 14.91 -2.84 18.99
CA GLY A 306 13.86 -1.83 19.03
C GLY A 306 13.18 -1.73 20.38
N VAL A 307 12.08 -0.99 20.41
CA VAL A 307 11.32 -0.72 21.65
C VAL A 307 10.15 -1.68 21.89
N GLY A 308 9.86 -2.58 20.95
CA GLY A 308 8.66 -3.41 20.91
C GLY A 308 7.58 -2.86 19.98
N ILE A 309 6.61 -3.69 19.61
CA ILE A 309 5.55 -3.36 18.62
C ILE A 309 4.22 -2.95 19.25
N ASP A 310 4.17 -2.84 20.59
CA ASP A 310 3.00 -2.32 21.28
C ASP A 310 2.85 -0.82 20.96
N ASP A 311 1.80 -0.46 20.22
CA ASP A 311 1.55 0.91 19.75
C ASP A 311 1.49 1.91 20.92
N GLN A 312 0.91 1.51 22.05
CA GLN A 312 0.76 2.38 23.23
C GLN A 312 2.09 2.61 23.94
N GLN A 313 2.89 1.54 24.09
CA GLN A 313 4.23 1.68 24.68
C GLN A 313 5.17 2.44 23.74
N TYR A 314 5.09 2.19 22.45
CA TYR A 314 5.84 2.91 21.42
C TYR A 314 5.57 4.41 21.51
N MET A 315 4.30 4.83 21.56
CA MET A 315 3.92 6.24 21.70
C MET A 315 4.51 6.87 22.98
N ARG A 316 4.41 6.20 24.13
CA ARG A 316 4.96 6.70 25.40
C ARG A 316 6.49 6.84 25.39
N ILE A 317 7.20 5.90 24.75
CA ILE A 317 8.65 5.95 24.64
C ILE A 317 9.06 7.07 23.69
N ARG A 318 8.35 7.19 22.56
CA ARG A 318 8.60 8.19 21.53
C ARG A 318 8.53 9.63 22.08
N VAL A 319 7.57 9.93 22.95
CA VAL A 319 7.41 11.26 23.58
C VAL A 319 8.68 11.72 24.30
N LYS A 320 9.49 10.80 24.84
CA LYS A 320 10.74 11.14 25.53
C LYS A 320 11.80 11.74 24.61
N TYR A 321 11.68 11.46 23.30
CA TYR A 321 12.55 12.00 22.27
C TYR A 321 12.01 13.34 21.75
N GLY A 322 11.44 14.16 22.63
CA GLY A 322 10.85 15.45 22.29
C GLY A 322 11.77 16.27 21.39
N LEU A 323 11.18 17.07 20.49
CA LEU A 323 11.99 17.94 19.65
C LEU A 323 12.73 18.96 20.51
N PRO A 324 13.94 19.37 20.12
CA PRO A 324 14.55 20.59 20.62
C PRO A 324 13.57 21.77 20.55
N GLU A 325 13.62 22.64 21.56
CA GLU A 325 12.70 23.78 21.72
C GLU A 325 12.65 24.69 20.47
N TYR A 326 13.79 24.84 19.76
CA TYR A 326 13.85 25.58 18.50
C TYR A 326 13.08 24.92 17.35
N LEU A 327 13.01 23.59 17.29
CA LEU A 327 12.20 22.90 16.28
C LEU A 327 10.72 22.94 16.66
N GLN A 328 10.38 22.88 17.95
CA GLN A 328 8.99 23.03 18.39
C GLN A 328 8.44 24.42 18.05
N SER A 329 9.23 25.48 18.26
CA SER A 329 8.83 26.85 17.92
C SER A 329 8.71 27.09 16.41
N ILE A 330 9.57 26.48 15.60
CA ILE A 330 9.50 26.54 14.13
C ILE A 330 8.30 25.74 13.58
N LEU A 331 7.95 24.62 14.21
CA LEU A 331 6.94 23.68 13.69
C LEU A 331 5.53 23.94 14.24
N GLY A 332 5.38 24.77 15.28
CA GLY A 332 4.09 25.15 15.86
C GLY A 332 3.24 23.96 16.32
N TYR A 333 3.88 22.83 16.65
CA TYR A 333 3.21 21.54 16.84
C TYR A 333 3.44 20.99 18.25
N ASN A 334 2.35 20.85 19.01
CA ASN A 334 2.34 20.41 20.42
C ASN A 334 1.64 19.07 20.66
N GLU A 335 1.20 18.35 19.63
CA GLU A 335 0.52 17.07 19.83
C GLU A 335 1.52 15.93 20.12
N LEU A 336 1.53 15.52 21.37
CA LEU A 336 2.44 14.52 21.94
C LEU A 336 1.97 13.07 21.70
N GLU A 337 0.70 12.85 21.32
CA GLU A 337 0.10 11.51 21.26
C GLU A 337 -0.42 11.14 19.87
N ARG A 338 0.49 10.92 18.92
CA ARG A 338 0.15 10.41 17.57
C ARG A 338 1.03 9.23 17.14
N GLY A 339 0.41 8.28 16.43
CA GLY A 339 1.11 7.20 15.72
C GLY A 339 2.04 7.69 14.61
N SER A 340 2.90 6.80 14.10
CA SER A 340 3.84 7.09 13.03
C SER A 340 3.17 7.32 11.67
N SER A 341 3.66 8.25 10.86
CA SER A 341 3.35 8.36 9.43
C SER A 341 4.31 7.58 8.51
N ASN A 342 5.47 7.14 9.00
CA ASN A 342 6.49 6.42 8.23
C ASN A 342 6.60 4.96 8.68
N SER A 343 6.16 4.02 7.83
CA SER A 343 6.20 2.61 8.19
C SER A 343 7.61 2.03 8.32
N ILE A 344 8.55 2.51 7.50
CA ILE A 344 9.92 1.95 7.49
C ILE A 344 10.61 2.29 8.79
N LEU A 345 10.58 3.56 9.17
CA LEU A 345 11.19 4.02 10.41
C LEU A 345 10.45 3.48 11.64
N PHE A 346 9.12 3.38 11.58
CA PHE A 346 8.35 2.71 12.63
C PHE A 346 8.83 1.28 12.87
N ILE A 347 9.02 0.49 11.80
CA ILE A 347 9.47 -0.91 11.91
C ILE A 347 10.89 -1.01 12.43
N LEU A 348 11.79 -0.14 11.99
CA LEU A 348 13.15 -0.10 12.51
C LEU A 348 13.19 0.33 13.99
N ALA A 349 12.32 1.26 14.40
CA ALA A 349 12.24 1.74 15.78
C ALA A 349 11.63 0.69 16.73
N THR A 350 10.60 -0.03 16.27
CA THR A 350 9.86 -1.02 17.07
C THR A 350 10.55 -2.38 17.13
N MET A 351 11.20 -2.82 16.04
CA MET A 351 11.80 -4.16 15.94
C MET A 351 13.33 -4.15 15.90
N GLY A 352 13.95 -2.97 15.85
CA GLY A 352 15.38 -2.82 15.65
C GLY A 352 15.80 -2.97 14.20
N VAL A 353 17.05 -2.59 13.90
CA VAL A 353 17.57 -2.50 12.54
C VAL A 353 17.71 -3.88 11.89
N PHE A 354 18.04 -4.92 12.64
CA PHE A 354 18.22 -6.26 12.09
C PHE A 354 16.90 -6.93 11.71
N ILE A 355 15.96 -6.99 12.65
CA ILE A 355 14.65 -7.62 12.41
C ILE A 355 13.80 -6.75 11.48
N GLY A 356 13.74 -5.44 11.75
CA GLY A 356 13.05 -4.50 10.87
C GLY A 356 13.67 -4.48 9.46
N GLY A 357 15.00 -4.48 9.37
CA GLY A 357 15.73 -4.57 8.10
C GLY A 357 15.46 -5.87 7.35
N LEU A 358 15.34 -7.00 8.04
CA LEU A 358 14.92 -8.27 7.43
C LEU A 358 13.52 -8.17 6.82
N TRP A 359 12.56 -7.54 7.51
CA TRP A 359 11.19 -7.37 7.01
C TRP A 359 11.14 -6.46 5.79
N ILE A 360 11.87 -5.34 5.82
CA ILE A 360 12.02 -4.43 4.68
C ILE A 360 12.68 -5.16 3.51
N TYR A 361 13.75 -5.91 3.76
CA TYR A 361 14.42 -6.70 2.75
C TYR A 361 13.45 -7.73 2.12
N ALA A 362 12.72 -8.49 2.92
CA ALA A 362 11.72 -9.44 2.45
C ALA A 362 10.64 -8.74 1.60
N TYR A 363 10.13 -7.58 2.05
CA TYR A 363 9.20 -6.76 1.29
C TYR A 363 9.73 -6.40 -0.11
N THR A 364 11.02 -6.02 -0.23
CA THR A 364 11.63 -5.76 -1.55
C THR A 364 11.83 -7.02 -2.41
N LYS A 365 11.91 -8.19 -1.78
CA LYS A 365 12.07 -9.50 -2.44
C LYS A 365 10.76 -10.22 -2.72
N GLN A 366 9.62 -9.55 -2.50
CA GLN A 366 8.29 -10.04 -2.86
C GLN A 366 8.26 -10.69 -4.26
N CYS A 367 7.43 -11.71 -4.44
CA CYS A 367 7.37 -12.50 -5.67
C CYS A 367 6.00 -12.49 -6.37
N LEU A 368 5.10 -11.61 -5.91
CA LEU A 368 3.76 -11.42 -6.45
C LEU A 368 3.77 -10.72 -7.82
N ILE A 369 4.65 -9.74 -7.99
CA ILE A 369 4.81 -8.97 -9.23
C ILE A 369 6.28 -9.03 -9.65
N LYS A 370 6.55 -9.47 -10.88
CA LYS A 370 7.91 -9.82 -11.34
C LYS A 370 8.48 -8.83 -12.35
N GLU A 371 7.66 -8.05 -13.05
CA GLU A 371 8.13 -7.09 -14.05
C GLU A 371 8.95 -5.99 -13.38
N LYS A 372 9.94 -5.44 -14.11
CA LYS A 372 10.74 -4.25 -13.76
C LYS A 372 10.96 -4.05 -12.25
N ARG A 373 11.54 -5.07 -11.61
CA ARG A 373 11.65 -5.18 -10.15
C ARG A 373 12.22 -3.95 -9.47
N GLY A 374 13.29 -3.35 -9.99
CA GLY A 374 13.90 -2.17 -9.37
C GLY A 374 12.92 -0.99 -9.23
N LEU A 375 12.16 -0.70 -10.30
CA LEU A 375 11.17 0.39 -10.28
C LEU A 375 9.98 0.06 -9.37
N LEU A 376 9.54 -1.21 -9.37
CA LEU A 376 8.50 -1.65 -8.45
C LEU A 376 8.97 -1.55 -7.00
N THR A 377 10.19 -1.99 -6.68
CA THR A 377 10.77 -1.87 -5.34
C THR A 377 10.82 -0.40 -4.91
N PHE A 378 11.24 0.51 -5.79
CA PHE A 378 11.20 1.95 -5.51
C PHE A 378 9.79 2.42 -5.15
N LEU A 379 8.79 2.12 -5.99
CA LEU A 379 7.39 2.47 -5.73
C LEU A 379 6.89 1.91 -4.39
N LEU A 380 7.17 0.63 -4.13
CA LEU A 380 6.75 -0.06 -2.92
C LEU A 380 7.36 0.57 -1.66
N VAL A 381 8.65 0.90 -1.68
CA VAL A 381 9.40 1.51 -0.57
C VAL A 381 8.91 2.93 -0.30
N ILE A 382 8.89 3.80 -1.31
CA ILE A 382 8.44 5.19 -1.14
C ILE A 382 6.98 5.24 -0.71
N GLY A 383 6.14 4.33 -1.22
CA GLY A 383 4.74 4.22 -0.82
C GLY A 383 4.55 3.99 0.68
N VAL A 384 5.29 3.06 1.28
CA VAL A 384 5.20 2.76 2.73
C VAL A 384 6.03 3.70 3.60
N MET A 385 6.97 4.45 3.03
CA MET A 385 7.65 5.53 3.75
C MET A 385 6.73 6.73 3.99
N ALA A 386 5.77 6.95 3.10
CA ALA A 386 4.88 8.10 3.19
C ALA A 386 3.65 7.87 4.08
N GLU A 387 3.31 6.60 4.37
CA GLU A 387 2.09 6.21 5.06
C GLU A 387 2.30 4.99 6.00
N PRO A 388 1.54 4.85 7.10
CA PRO A 388 1.64 3.73 8.05
C PRO A 388 0.93 2.46 7.57
N LEU A 389 1.44 1.90 6.48
CA LEU A 389 0.83 0.82 5.71
C LEU A 389 1.51 -0.55 5.87
N LEU A 390 2.79 -0.62 6.25
CA LEU A 390 3.58 -1.86 6.09
C LEU A 390 3.02 -3.05 6.88
N LEU A 391 2.40 -2.81 8.04
CA LEU A 391 1.72 -3.83 8.86
C LEU A 391 0.24 -4.02 8.54
N LYS A 392 -0.28 -3.41 7.48
CA LYS A 392 -1.64 -3.70 7.01
C LYS A 392 -1.62 -5.02 6.21
N PRO A 393 -2.68 -5.85 6.27
CA PRO A 393 -2.74 -7.16 5.62
C PRO A 393 -2.27 -7.21 4.15
N PHE A 394 -2.66 -6.22 3.33
CA PHE A 394 -2.21 -6.12 1.95
C PHE A 394 -0.67 -6.08 1.83
N PHE A 395 -0.01 -5.25 2.64
CA PHE A 395 1.44 -5.04 2.62
C PHE A 395 2.21 -6.20 3.26
N ILE A 396 1.67 -6.80 4.32
CA ILE A 396 2.18 -8.04 4.92
C ILE A 396 2.27 -9.16 3.89
N THR A 397 1.35 -9.20 2.92
CA THR A 397 1.39 -10.20 1.84
C THR A 397 2.68 -10.11 1.03
N PHE A 398 3.21 -8.90 0.80
CA PHE A 398 4.48 -8.71 0.12
C PHE A 398 5.65 -9.20 0.99
N ILE A 399 5.65 -8.89 2.30
CA ILE A 399 6.66 -9.39 3.25
C ILE A 399 6.68 -10.93 3.26
N ILE A 400 5.54 -11.58 3.51
CA ILE A 400 5.47 -13.04 3.62
C ILE A 400 5.81 -13.72 2.28
N SER A 401 5.38 -13.15 1.15
CA SER A 401 5.77 -13.68 -0.18
C SER A 401 7.29 -13.56 -0.43
N GLY A 402 7.93 -12.55 0.13
CA GLY A 402 9.37 -12.34 0.13
C GLY A 402 10.10 -13.35 1.02
N LEU A 403 9.60 -13.57 2.24
CA LEU A 403 10.14 -14.60 3.13
C LEU A 403 10.02 -15.99 2.51
N MET A 404 8.89 -16.30 1.88
CA MET A 404 8.68 -17.58 1.20
C MET A 404 9.69 -17.82 0.08
N ILE A 405 10.05 -16.79 -0.71
CA ILE A 405 11.06 -16.96 -1.76
C ILE A 405 12.48 -17.08 -1.20
N LEU A 406 12.77 -16.46 -0.07
CA LEU A 406 14.04 -16.63 0.64
C LEU A 406 14.13 -18.05 1.21
N ALA A 407 13.08 -18.52 1.89
CA ALA A 407 12.97 -19.87 2.43
C ALA A 407 13.07 -20.95 1.34
N ALA A 408 12.42 -20.76 0.20
CA ALA A 408 12.45 -21.71 -0.91
C ALA A 408 13.87 -21.91 -1.49
N LYS A 409 14.75 -20.90 -1.41
CA LYS A 409 16.15 -21.03 -1.86
C LYS A 409 16.98 -21.96 -0.96
N PHE A 410 16.61 -22.10 0.32
CA PHE A 410 17.30 -23.00 1.24
C PHE A 410 16.93 -24.48 1.02
N GLN A 411 15.77 -24.76 0.41
CA GLN A 411 15.27 -26.13 0.25
C GLN A 411 15.93 -26.91 -0.88
N ARG A 412 16.36 -26.27 -1.98
CA ARG A 412 16.98 -26.95 -3.15
C ARG A 412 17.94 -26.02 -3.91
N LYS A 413 19.08 -26.56 -4.38
CA LYS A 413 19.97 -25.90 -5.35
C LYS A 413 19.25 -25.73 -6.71
N GLY A 414 18.47 -24.67 -6.89
CA GLY A 414 17.83 -24.35 -8.17
C GLY A 414 16.83 -23.19 -8.11
N LYS A 415 16.67 -22.45 -9.22
CA LYS A 415 15.66 -21.38 -9.35
C LYS A 415 14.27 -22.00 -9.55
N GLN A 416 13.53 -22.25 -8.47
CA GLN A 416 12.10 -22.56 -8.58
C GLN A 416 11.25 -21.30 -8.38
N SER A 417 10.20 -21.18 -9.19
CA SER A 417 9.16 -20.17 -9.02
C SER A 417 7.98 -20.79 -8.28
N LEU A 418 7.46 -20.07 -7.27
CA LEU A 418 6.32 -20.52 -6.46
C LEU A 418 5.02 -20.65 -7.28
N TRP A 419 4.93 -19.90 -8.38
CA TRP A 419 3.76 -19.86 -9.26
C TRP A 419 3.48 -21.19 -9.97
N GLN A 420 2.21 -21.45 -10.25
CA GLN A 420 1.79 -22.59 -11.07
C GLN A 420 2.18 -22.40 -12.54
N GLY A 421 2.81 -23.42 -13.14
CA GLY A 421 3.12 -23.45 -14.57
C GLY A 421 4.33 -22.62 -15.02
N SER A 422 5.21 -22.19 -14.12
CA SER A 422 6.35 -21.33 -14.47
C SER A 422 7.54 -22.11 -15.04
N ASN A 423 7.38 -22.63 -16.26
CA ASN A 423 8.45 -22.79 -17.26
C ASN A 423 8.25 -21.83 -18.46
N LEU A 424 7.41 -20.81 -18.32
CA LEU A 424 7.00 -19.95 -19.43
C LEU A 424 7.88 -18.69 -19.55
N ASP A 425 8.54 -18.63 -20.71
CA ASP A 425 9.23 -17.48 -21.28
C ASP A 425 8.30 -16.25 -21.36
N LEU A 426 8.79 -15.10 -20.88
CA LEU A 426 8.02 -13.85 -20.71
C LEU A 426 7.84 -13.07 -22.03
N THR A 427 8.22 -13.66 -23.16
CA THR A 427 8.15 -13.06 -24.50
C THR A 427 6.77 -13.19 -25.15
N ALA A 428 5.89 -14.07 -24.65
CA ALA A 428 4.61 -14.39 -25.31
C ALA A 428 3.40 -13.54 -24.86
N ILE A 429 3.60 -12.31 -24.37
CA ILE A 429 2.47 -11.37 -24.18
C ILE A 429 2.22 -10.67 -25.52
N ASN A 430 1.37 -11.27 -26.36
CA ASN A 430 0.90 -10.63 -27.59
C ASN A 430 -0.11 -9.51 -27.23
N PRO A 431 0.18 -8.22 -27.50
CA PRO A 431 -0.70 -7.10 -27.17
C PRO A 431 -2.05 -7.14 -27.89
N ALA A 432 -2.18 -7.91 -28.97
CA ALA A 432 -3.36 -7.94 -29.83
C ALA A 432 -4.56 -8.70 -29.23
N SER A 433 -4.38 -9.52 -28.19
CA SER A 433 -5.47 -10.33 -27.62
C SER A 433 -6.27 -9.66 -26.49
N ILE A 434 -5.93 -8.43 -26.12
CA ILE A 434 -6.57 -7.68 -25.02
C ILE A 434 -7.45 -6.52 -25.54
N SER A 435 -7.43 -6.23 -26.85
CA SER A 435 -8.27 -5.16 -27.44
C SER A 435 -9.73 -5.55 -27.69
N LYS A 436 -10.14 -6.78 -27.36
CA LYS A 436 -11.51 -7.28 -27.47
C LYS A 436 -12.03 -7.77 -26.12
N THR A 437 -12.20 -6.85 -25.16
CA THR A 437 -13.04 -6.87 -23.93
C THR A 437 -12.47 -5.84 -22.97
#